data_AF-A0A5K1D942-F1
#
_entry.id   AF-A0A5K1D942-F1
#
_cell.length_a   1.000
_cell.length_b   1.000
_cell.length_c   1.000
_cell.angle_alpha   90.00
_cell.angle_beta   90.00
_cell.angle_gamma   90.00
#
_symmetry.space_group_name_H-M   'P 1'
#
loop_
_entity.id
_entity.type
_entity.pdbx_description
1 polymer ?
#
loop_
_entity_poly.entity_id
_entity_poly.type
_entity_poly.pdbx_seq_one_letter_code
_entity_poly.pdbx_strand_id
1 'polypeptide(L)'
;TRTIGVISKIDQAASDQKSLAAVQALLLGQGPRSTSEIDWVALIGQSVSIASAQSGSVGSESSLETAWRAESESLRSILTGAPQAKLGRIALVDTLARQIRNRMKVKLPNILT
;
A
#
# COMPACT_ATOMS: atom_id res chain seq x y z
N THR A 1 -8.02 14.72 5.86
CA THR A 1 -8.99 13.68 5.44
C THR A 1 -8.86 12.47 6.36
N ARG A 2 -9.88 11.60 6.43
CA ARG A 2 -9.87 10.36 7.23
C ARG A 2 -9.76 9.11 6.36
N THR A 3 -9.35 9.29 5.10
CA THR A 3 -9.46 8.28 4.05
C THR A 3 -8.08 7.96 3.50
N ILE A 4 -7.76 6.67 3.44
CA ILE A 4 -6.59 6.15 2.74
C ILE A 4 -7.12 5.40 1.53
N GLY A 5 -6.55 5.67 0.37
CA GLY A 5 -6.85 4.95 -0.86
C GLY A 5 -5.89 3.79 -1.02
N VAL A 6 -6.40 2.58 -1.25
CA VAL A 6 -5.57 1.39 -1.46
C VAL A 6 -5.84 0.83 -2.85
N ILE A 7 -4.79 0.75 -3.67
CA ILE A 7 -4.85 0.17 -5.01
C ILE A 7 -4.15 -1.19 -4.95
N SER A 8 -4.90 -2.27 -5.18
CA SER A 8 -4.40 -3.65 -5.07
C SER A 8 -4.26 -4.31 -6.44
N LYS A 9 -3.58 -5.47 -6.48
CA LYS A 9 -3.42 -6.31 -7.69
C LYS A 9 -2.75 -5.60 -8.87
N ILE A 10 -1.76 -4.76 -8.57
CA ILE A 10 -0.99 -4.01 -9.59
C ILE A 10 -0.30 -4.96 -10.58
N ASP A 11 0.07 -6.15 -10.12
CA ASP A 11 0.63 -7.23 -10.95
C ASP A 11 -0.30 -7.65 -12.09
N GLN A 12 -1.62 -7.66 -11.87
CA GLN A 12 -2.59 -8.01 -12.91
C GLN A 12 -2.81 -6.88 -13.91
N ALA A 13 -2.59 -5.63 -13.49
CA ALA A 13 -2.67 -4.46 -14.34
C ALA A 13 -1.35 -4.20 -15.11
N ALA A 14 -0.28 -4.97 -14.83
CA ALA A 14 1.04 -4.74 -15.41
C ALA A 14 1.06 -4.83 -16.95
N SER A 15 0.10 -5.57 -17.54
CA SER A 15 -0.05 -5.72 -18.99
C SER A 15 -0.80 -4.55 -19.65
N ASP A 16 -1.52 -3.74 -18.87
CA ASP A 16 -2.29 -2.60 -19.37
C ASP A 16 -1.64 -1.27 -19.00
N GLN A 17 -0.95 -0.69 -19.99
CA GLN A 17 -0.23 0.57 -19.85
C GLN A 17 -1.13 1.74 -19.42
N LYS A 18 -2.41 1.74 -19.82
CA LYS A 18 -3.34 2.82 -19.44
C LYS A 18 -3.68 2.74 -17.96
N SER A 19 -3.95 1.55 -17.45
CA SER A 19 -4.19 1.30 -16.02
C SER A 19 -2.95 1.65 -15.19
N LEU A 20 -1.75 1.23 -15.62
CA LEU A 20 -0.51 1.60 -14.91
C LEU A 20 -0.28 3.11 -14.86
N ALA A 21 -0.47 3.80 -15.99
CA ALA A 21 -0.33 5.26 -16.03
C ALA A 21 -1.32 5.96 -15.09
N ALA A 22 -2.56 5.47 -15.02
CA ALA A 22 -3.57 5.99 -14.11
C ALA A 22 -3.20 5.77 -12.64
N VAL A 23 -2.71 4.57 -12.29
CA VAL A 23 -2.21 4.28 -10.93
C VAL A 23 -1.05 5.20 -10.58
N GLN A 24 -0.09 5.37 -11.49
CA GLN A 24 1.06 6.24 -11.25
C GLN A 24 0.64 7.70 -11.06
N ALA A 25 -0.29 8.21 -11.87
CA ALA A 25 -0.85 9.55 -11.71
C ALA A 25 -1.52 9.72 -10.34
N LEU A 26 -2.28 8.74 -9.86
CA LEU A 26 -2.89 8.77 -8.52
C LEU A 26 -1.84 8.81 -7.41
N LEU A 27 -0.79 7.99 -7.50
CA LEU A 27 0.29 7.97 -6.51
C LEU A 27 1.08 9.29 -6.47
N LEU A 28 1.23 9.96 -7.61
CA LEU A 28 1.84 11.28 -7.74
C LEU A 28 0.91 12.45 -7.36
N GLY A 29 -0.35 12.17 -6.99
CA GLY A 29 -1.34 13.21 -6.69
C GLY A 29 -1.83 13.98 -7.92
N GLN A 30 -1.59 13.45 -9.12
CA GLN A 30 -2.04 13.99 -10.41
C GLN A 30 -3.41 13.42 -10.83
N GLY A 31 -4.12 12.76 -9.91
CA GLY A 31 -5.48 12.29 -10.14
C GLY A 31 -6.53 13.42 -10.21
N PRO A 32 -7.80 13.06 -10.39
CA PRO A 32 -8.90 14.02 -10.31
C PRO A 32 -8.87 14.84 -9.01
N ARG A 33 -9.29 16.12 -9.06
CA ARG A 33 -9.29 17.02 -7.89
C ARG A 33 -10.12 16.47 -6.71
N SER A 34 -11.09 15.61 -6.96
CA SER A 34 -11.89 14.95 -5.91
C SER A 34 -11.09 13.95 -5.08
N THR A 35 -9.96 13.45 -5.59
CA THR A 35 -9.13 12.44 -4.91
C THR A 35 -7.77 12.97 -4.48
N SER A 36 -7.49 14.27 -4.68
CA SER A 36 -6.19 14.88 -4.34
C SER A 36 -5.91 14.89 -2.84
N GLU A 37 -6.95 14.82 -2.01
CA GLU A 37 -6.83 14.77 -0.57
C GLU A 37 -6.58 13.34 -0.04
N ILE A 38 -6.84 12.31 -0.86
CA ILE A 38 -6.69 10.90 -0.46
C ILE A 38 -5.22 10.51 -0.55
N ASP A 39 -4.70 9.95 0.54
CA ASP A 39 -3.35 9.37 0.53
C ASP A 39 -3.43 7.96 -0.10
N TRP A 40 -2.95 7.85 -1.34
CA TRP A 40 -2.98 6.61 -2.12
C TRP A 40 -1.75 5.74 -1.87
N VAL A 41 -1.98 4.45 -1.65
CA VAL A 41 -0.93 3.43 -1.50
C VAL A 41 -1.22 2.29 -2.50
N ALA A 42 -0.18 1.83 -3.19
CA ALA A 42 -0.27 0.71 -4.12
C ALA A 42 0.35 -0.56 -3.51
N LEU A 43 -0.31 -1.70 -3.72
CA LEU A 43 0.16 -2.99 -3.24
C LEU A 43 -0.19 -4.13 -4.21
N ILE A 44 0.61 -5.18 -4.19
CA ILE A 44 0.24 -6.46 -4.82
C ILE A 44 -0.53 -7.23 -3.74
N GLY A 45 -1.79 -7.56 -4.02
CA GLY A 45 -2.59 -8.36 -3.08
C GLY A 45 -1.94 -9.73 -2.89
N GLN A 46 -2.31 -10.47 -1.84
CA GLN A 46 -1.85 -11.87 -1.73
C GLN A 46 -2.45 -12.69 -2.88
N SER A 47 -1.75 -12.76 -4.02
CA SER A 47 -2.03 -13.70 -5.09
C SER A 47 -1.53 -15.06 -4.61
N VAL A 48 -2.43 -15.85 -3.99
CA VAL A 48 -2.50 -17.32 -3.77
C VAL A 48 -1.24 -18.21 -3.63
N SER A 49 -0.05 -17.86 -4.12
CA SER A 49 1.17 -18.70 -4.07
C SER A 49 2.03 -18.50 -2.83
N ILE A 50 1.89 -17.38 -2.10
CA ILE A 50 2.68 -17.15 -0.88
C ILE A 50 2.07 -17.87 0.35
N ALA A 51 0.77 -18.20 0.33
CA ALA A 51 0.08 -18.85 1.45
C ALA A 51 0.24 -20.38 1.48
N SER A 52 0.41 -21.05 0.33
CA SER A 52 0.56 -22.52 0.29
C SER A 52 1.89 -23.01 0.86
N ALA A 53 2.89 -22.12 1.02
CA ALA A 53 4.13 -22.42 1.73
C ALA A 53 4.01 -22.25 3.26
N GLN A 54 2.91 -21.69 3.78
CA GLN A 54 2.73 -21.36 5.20
C GLN A 54 1.94 -22.40 6.00
N SER A 55 1.41 -23.46 5.37
CA SER A 55 0.64 -24.48 6.10
C SER A 55 1.52 -25.47 6.89
N GLY A 56 2.84 -25.33 6.89
CA GLY A 56 3.70 -26.18 7.70
C GLY A 56 5.16 -25.75 7.71
N SER A 57 5.53 -24.85 8.61
CA SER A 57 6.80 -24.94 9.37
C SER A 57 6.98 -23.69 10.23
N VAL A 58 7.42 -23.94 11.47
CA VAL A 58 7.71 -23.01 12.56
C VAL A 58 8.96 -22.14 12.29
N GLY A 59 8.91 -21.32 11.23
CA GLY A 59 9.96 -20.37 10.82
C GLY A 59 9.42 -19.13 10.09
N SER A 60 8.18 -18.73 10.40
CA SER A 60 7.31 -17.90 9.55
C SER A 60 7.59 -16.39 9.53
N GLU A 61 8.30 -15.83 10.53
CA GLU A 61 8.52 -14.37 10.63
C GLU A 61 9.49 -13.85 9.55
N SER A 62 10.58 -14.59 9.29
CA SER A 62 11.53 -14.26 8.20
C SER A 62 10.85 -14.32 6.82
N SER A 63 9.93 -15.26 6.64
CA SER A 63 9.20 -15.44 5.38
C SER A 63 8.26 -14.27 5.06
N LEU A 64 7.61 -13.68 6.06
CA LEU A 64 6.69 -12.55 5.87
C LEU A 64 7.43 -11.26 5.50
N GLU A 65 8.49 -10.93 6.22
CA GLU A 65 9.28 -9.74 5.90
C GLU A 65 9.95 -9.87 4.52
N THR A 66 10.45 -11.06 4.19
CA THR A 66 10.97 -11.37 2.86
C THR A 66 9.90 -11.21 1.78
N ALA A 67 8.68 -11.68 2.03
CA ALA A 67 7.55 -11.51 1.10
C ALA A 67 7.19 -10.03 0.90
N TRP A 68 7.20 -9.21 1.95
CA TRP A 68 6.92 -7.77 1.85
C TRP A 68 8.03 -7.00 1.12
N ARG A 69 9.28 -7.41 1.29
CA ARG A 69 10.42 -6.87 0.52
C ARG A 69 10.30 -7.23 -0.95
N ALA A 70 10.00 -8.50 -1.28
CA ALA A 70 9.78 -8.95 -2.64
C ALA A 70 8.58 -8.25 -3.32
N GLU A 71 7.50 -8.00 -2.56
CA GLU A 71 6.35 -7.22 -3.02
C GLU A 71 6.76 -5.79 -3.40
N SER A 72 7.52 -5.13 -2.52
CA SER A 72 7.99 -3.75 -2.74
C SER A 72 8.93 -3.65 -3.94
N GLU A 73 9.81 -4.64 -4.12
CA GLU A 73 10.69 -4.77 -5.27
C GLU A 73 9.91 -4.94 -6.57
N SER A 74 8.92 -5.84 -6.57
CA SER A 74 8.06 -6.09 -7.73
C SER A 74 7.29 -4.83 -8.13
N LEU A 75 6.72 -4.12 -7.15
CA LEU A 75 6.04 -2.84 -7.38
C LEU A 75 6.98 -1.78 -7.93
N ARG A 76 8.24 -1.72 -7.47
CA ARG A 76 9.23 -0.78 -7.99
C ARG A 76 9.56 -1.06 -9.46
N SER A 77 9.60 -2.33 -9.86
CA SER A 77 9.80 -2.74 -11.25
C SER A 77 8.61 -2.37 -12.15
N ILE A 78 7.37 -2.56 -11.66
CA ILE A 78 6.15 -2.26 -12.43
C ILE A 78 5.86 -0.75 -12.48
N LEU A 79 6.05 -0.04 -11.37
CA LEU A 79 5.71 1.39 -11.20
C LEU A 79 6.99 2.23 -11.07
N THR A 80 7.77 2.30 -12.14
CA THR A 80 9.12 2.89 -12.15
C THR A 80 9.18 4.37 -11.72
N GLY A 81 8.10 5.14 -11.89
CA GLY A 81 8.04 6.55 -11.48
C GLY A 81 7.19 6.82 -10.24
N ALA A 82 6.78 5.79 -9.48
CA ALA A 82 6.00 5.98 -8.26
C ALA A 82 6.89 6.24 -7.02
N PRO A 83 6.44 7.10 -6.07
CA PRO A 83 7.17 7.33 -4.83
C PRO A 83 7.25 6.05 -3.98
N GLN A 84 8.46 5.66 -3.58
CA GLN A 84 8.70 4.44 -2.77
C GLN A 84 7.92 4.43 -1.45
N ALA A 85 7.69 5.61 -0.86
CA ALA A 85 6.91 5.78 0.37
C ALA A 85 5.42 5.39 0.22
N LYS A 86 4.95 5.09 -1.00
CA LYS A 86 3.57 4.68 -1.31
C LYS A 86 3.47 3.28 -1.91
N LEU A 87 4.57 2.51 -1.90
CA LEU A 87 4.63 1.18 -2.49
C LEU A 87 4.71 0.09 -1.42
N GLY A 88 3.83 -0.89 -1.53
CA GLY A 88 3.84 -2.12 -0.75
C GLY A 88 3.22 -1.98 0.65
N ARG A 89 3.19 -3.11 1.36
CA ARG A 89 2.61 -3.20 2.71
C ARG A 89 3.32 -2.33 3.74
N ILE A 90 4.64 -2.15 3.63
CA ILE A 90 5.39 -1.31 4.57
C ILE A 90 4.88 0.14 4.51
N ALA A 91 4.70 0.66 3.29
CA ALA A 91 4.10 1.98 3.07
C ALA A 91 2.67 2.07 3.61
N LEU A 92 1.87 1.01 3.44
CA LEU A 92 0.51 0.94 3.98
C LEU A 92 0.50 1.02 5.52
N VAL A 93 1.37 0.25 6.18
CA VAL A 93 1.48 0.24 7.64
C VAL A 93 1.90 1.61 8.17
N ASP A 94 2.90 2.26 7.55
CA ASP A 94 3.31 3.61 7.95
C ASP A 94 2.16 4.61 7.78
N THR A 95 1.45 4.56 6.65
CA THR A 95 0.33 5.45 6.34
C THR A 95 -0.81 5.26 7.35
N LEU A 96 -1.16 4.01 7.67
CA LEU A 96 -2.15 3.68 8.68
C LEU A 96 -1.72 4.17 10.07
N ALA A 97 -0.48 3.90 10.48
CA ALA A 97 0.04 4.34 11.77
C ALA A 97 -0.01 5.87 11.91
N ARG A 98 0.36 6.60 10.87
CA ARG A 98 0.29 8.07 10.82
C ARG A 98 -1.15 8.57 10.94
N GLN A 99 -2.08 7.98 10.19
CA GLN A 99 -3.49 8.33 10.26
C GLN A 99 -4.09 8.03 11.64
N ILE A 100 -3.81 6.87 12.21
CA ILE A 100 -4.25 6.50 13.56
C ILE A 100 -3.74 7.52 14.59
N ARG A 101 -2.44 7.85 14.57
CA ARG A 101 -1.85 8.85 15.48
C ARG A 101 -2.50 10.22 15.33
N ASN A 102 -2.72 10.67 14.10
CA ASN A 102 -3.39 11.95 13.83
C ASN A 102 -4.82 11.96 14.37
N ARG A 103 -5.54 10.85 14.24
CA ARG A 103 -6.90 10.71 14.76
C ARG A 103 -6.91 10.66 16.28
N MET A 104 -5.99 9.93 16.91
CA MET A 104 -5.84 9.89 18.36
C MET A 104 -5.58 11.29 18.94
N LYS A 105 -4.69 12.08 18.34
CA LYS A 105 -4.41 13.46 18.80
C LYS A 105 -5.67 14.34 18.83
N VAL A 106 -6.55 14.20 17.85
CA VAL A 106 -7.80 14.97 17.78
C VAL A 106 -8.90 14.40 18.67
N LYS A 107 -8.97 13.07 18.80
CA LYS A 107 -10.08 12.40 19.50
C LYS A 107 -9.85 12.22 21.00
N LEU A 108 -8.61 12.02 21.43
CA LEU A 108 -8.29 11.75 22.82
C LEU A 108 -8.79 12.85 23.78
N PRO A 109 -8.61 14.15 23.50
CA PRO A 109 -9.14 15.20 24.37
C PRO A 109 -10.66 15.15 24.51
N ASN A 110 -11.37 14.81 23.43
CA ASN A 110 -12.84 14.73 23.42
C ASN A 110 -13.40 13.47 24.10
N ILE A 111 -12.57 12.50 24.45
CA ILE A 111 -12.98 11.26 25.12
C ILE A 111 -12.70 11.35 26.64
N LEU A 112 -11.71 12.16 27.03
CA LEU A 112 -11.29 12.34 28.42
C LEU A 112 -12.08 13.44 29.17
N THR A 113 -12.90 14.20 28.45
CA THR A 113 -13.90 15.13 28.98
C THR A 113 -15.29 14.52 28.89
#